data_AF-A0A254Q7B9-F1
#
_entry.id   AF-A0A254Q7B9-F1
#
_cell.length_a   1.000
_cell.length_b   1.000
_cell.length_c   1.000
_cell.angle_alpha   90.00
_cell.angle_beta   90.00
_cell.angle_gamma   90.00
#
_symmetry.space_group_name_H-M   'P 1'
#
loop_
_entity.id
_entity.type
_entity.pdbx_description
1 polymer ?
#
loop_
_entity_poly.entity_id
_entity_poly.type
_entity_poly.pdbx_seq_one_letter_code
_entity_poly.pdbx_strand_id
1 'polypeptide(L)'
;MWALRILSGPQAGGILELKMGRNLVGRAPNCDIKITSPGVSKEHSEIVVYSDKIVVTDLKSSNGTYLNGVRMQTGLMRLGDKLGIHDVLVDIIPAPEKRAQAPAPMPQPGYGVPGMSIPQGMPQPMGMPGMPQPMGVPAGPAPEAAPAYNPGGLKALWERFQEYLDRVALPGVYKIPTFLEFRMVLLGFVVIFIFVTTLLAMIPMVQITRASIVTESKRRAASIARTLATINQAGLLQNNYSSLTTNQAESEDGVKQVLIVQQSDGMILAPASRAGTTPDLPFVHQARREMRPETVEIDSSTIGASFPIGLFDPNTGEQSIKAHAIVLYDIGSMAFDDGRAISLFMQTLVIASLVGLILFFFMYKLVEYPLITLNQQLDAAMREKNDNTSVDFIFPPLQALIGNINSLLTRYIHGEGEGGGGGMGSFVNKDGEAENLVQLMGFPAIAISKDGRIMAGSSSFGQVARTEVAQLLGQQYQAIPDIALMQNIDNLMNKTRENPRVIHTDQLEFNGHPCVLSCQGMSSQPHEVDYFVITISPAEGGS
;
A
#
# COMPACT_ATOMS: atom_id res chain seq x y z
N MET A 1 -28.54 14.45 -33.45
CA MET A 1 -27.66 13.31 -33.76
C MET A 1 -26.55 13.32 -32.72
N TRP A 2 -26.06 12.17 -32.24
CA TRP A 2 -25.11 12.08 -31.13
C TRP A 2 -23.76 11.56 -31.61
N ALA A 3 -22.68 11.92 -30.93
CA ALA A 3 -21.35 11.38 -31.19
C ALA A 3 -20.62 11.08 -29.88
N LEU A 4 -19.74 10.08 -29.92
CA LEU A 4 -18.78 9.80 -28.86
C LEU A 4 -17.49 10.53 -29.17
N ARG A 5 -16.99 11.30 -28.19
CA ARG A 5 -15.66 11.87 -28.26
C ARG A 5 -14.73 11.09 -27.34
N ILE A 6 -13.59 10.68 -27.89
CA ILE A 6 -12.60 9.88 -27.17
C ILE A 6 -11.69 10.82 -26.38
N LEU A 7 -11.69 10.67 -25.06
CA LEU A 7 -10.94 11.51 -24.13
C LEU A 7 -9.57 10.92 -23.78
N SER A 8 -9.41 9.60 -23.82
CA SER A 8 -8.13 8.92 -23.50
C SER A 8 -7.88 7.70 -24.40
N GLY A 9 -6.63 7.25 -24.45
CA GLY A 9 -6.20 6.08 -25.22
C GLY A 9 -5.67 6.42 -26.62
N PRO A 10 -5.37 5.40 -27.45
CA PRO A 10 -4.68 5.57 -28.74
C PRO A 10 -5.42 6.42 -29.77
N GLN A 11 -6.72 6.64 -29.56
CA GLN A 11 -7.59 7.43 -30.44
C GLN A 11 -8.11 8.71 -29.77
N ALA A 12 -7.44 9.20 -28.71
CA ALA A 12 -7.83 10.43 -28.02
C ALA A 12 -7.96 11.62 -28.99
N GLY A 13 -9.03 12.40 -28.82
CA GLY A 13 -9.41 13.48 -29.73
C GLY A 13 -10.31 13.04 -30.91
N GLY A 14 -10.46 11.74 -31.15
CA GLY A 14 -11.38 11.23 -32.17
C GLY A 14 -12.85 11.43 -31.81
N ILE A 15 -13.67 11.73 -32.82
CA ILE A 15 -15.14 11.83 -32.69
C ILE A 15 -15.76 10.75 -33.57
N LEU A 16 -16.58 9.88 -32.97
CA LEU A 16 -17.25 8.76 -33.62
C LEU A 16 -18.77 8.99 -33.56
N GLU A 17 -19.40 9.17 -34.73
CA GLU A 17 -20.83 9.40 -34.83
C GLU A 17 -21.64 8.16 -34.42
N LEU A 18 -22.71 8.37 -33.64
CA LEU A 18 -23.65 7.31 -33.25
C LEU A 18 -24.88 7.36 -34.16
N LYS A 19 -25.26 6.18 -34.68
CA LYS A 19 -26.50 6.00 -35.43
C LYS A 19 -27.69 5.91 -34.47
N MET A 20 -28.88 6.28 -34.93
CA MET A 20 -30.11 5.96 -34.19
C MET A 20 -30.29 4.44 -34.09
N GLY A 21 -30.73 3.95 -32.94
CA GLY A 21 -30.80 2.53 -32.64
C GLY A 21 -29.48 1.96 -32.11
N ARG A 22 -29.18 0.71 -32.46
CA ARG A 22 -28.09 -0.09 -31.91
C ARG A 22 -26.74 0.29 -32.52
N ASN A 23 -25.73 0.53 -31.68
CA ASN A 23 -24.33 0.73 -32.05
C ASN A 23 -23.45 -0.24 -31.26
N LEU A 24 -22.75 -1.13 -31.94
CA LEU A 24 -21.86 -2.09 -31.29
C LEU A 24 -20.47 -1.46 -31.07
N VAL A 25 -19.95 -1.54 -29.85
CA VAL A 25 -18.66 -0.98 -29.45
C VAL A 25 -17.68 -2.08 -29.07
N GLY A 26 -16.48 -2.04 -29.65
CA GLY A 26 -15.44 -3.04 -29.36
C GLY A 26 -14.21 -2.88 -30.24
N ARG A 27 -13.25 -3.79 -30.07
CA ARG A 27 -12.00 -3.79 -30.85
C ARG A 27 -12.13 -4.49 -32.21
N ALA A 28 -13.13 -5.35 -32.38
CA ALA A 28 -13.26 -6.13 -33.60
C ALA A 28 -13.67 -5.25 -34.80
N PRO A 29 -13.29 -5.62 -36.03
CA PRO A 29 -13.58 -4.82 -37.23
C PRO A 29 -15.07 -4.80 -37.59
N ASN A 30 -15.90 -5.68 -37.02
CA ASN A 30 -17.35 -5.73 -37.22
C ASN A 30 -18.14 -4.78 -36.29
N CYS A 31 -17.49 -4.08 -35.36
CA CYS A 31 -18.14 -3.11 -34.49
C CYS A 31 -18.41 -1.79 -35.22
N ASP A 32 -19.58 -1.17 -34.98
CA ASP A 32 -19.90 0.17 -35.50
C ASP A 32 -18.93 1.23 -34.95
N ILE A 33 -18.57 1.10 -33.67
CA ILE A 33 -17.65 1.98 -32.96
C ILE A 33 -16.41 1.17 -32.61
N LYS A 34 -15.38 1.32 -33.43
CA LYS A 34 -14.12 0.60 -33.26
C LYS A 34 -13.18 1.32 -32.30
N ILE A 35 -12.85 0.66 -31.20
CA ILE A 35 -11.87 1.13 -30.21
C ILE A 35 -10.62 0.28 -30.25
N THR A 36 -9.50 0.90 -30.62
CA THR A 36 -8.20 0.26 -30.85
C THR A 36 -7.39 0.24 -29.55
N SER A 37 -7.85 -0.53 -28.56
CA SER A 37 -7.10 -0.78 -27.31
C SER A 37 -7.02 -2.27 -26.99
N PRO A 38 -5.84 -2.84 -26.66
CA PRO A 38 -5.67 -4.26 -26.36
C PRO A 38 -6.61 -4.80 -25.27
N GLY A 39 -6.94 -3.97 -24.27
CA GLY A 39 -7.83 -4.36 -23.16
C GLY A 39 -9.32 -4.19 -23.46
N VAL A 40 -9.69 -3.74 -24.67
CA VAL A 40 -11.07 -3.73 -25.13
C VAL A 40 -11.40 -5.06 -25.82
N SER A 41 -12.50 -5.66 -25.38
CA SER A 41 -13.03 -6.93 -25.90
C SER A 41 -13.45 -6.79 -27.37
N LYS A 42 -13.51 -7.92 -28.09
CA LYS A 42 -13.94 -7.95 -29.51
C LYS A 42 -15.29 -7.26 -29.68
N GLU A 43 -16.27 -7.67 -28.87
CA GLU A 43 -17.55 -7.02 -28.65
C GLU A 43 -17.59 -6.69 -27.16
N HIS A 44 -17.57 -5.41 -26.80
CA HIS A 44 -17.37 -4.98 -25.40
C HIS A 44 -18.65 -4.44 -24.80
N SER A 45 -19.28 -3.50 -25.49
CA SER A 45 -20.52 -2.88 -25.04
C SER A 45 -21.40 -2.52 -26.22
N GLU A 46 -22.67 -2.31 -25.95
CA GLU A 46 -23.68 -1.89 -26.91
C GLU A 46 -24.26 -0.55 -26.45
N ILE A 47 -24.38 0.39 -27.38
CA ILE A 47 -25.00 1.70 -27.14
C ILE A 47 -26.25 1.80 -28.00
N VAL A 48 -27.41 1.89 -27.36
CA VAL A 48 -28.69 2.08 -28.03
C VAL A 48 -29.14 3.53 -27.87
N VAL A 49 -29.23 4.22 -28.99
CA VAL A 49 -29.67 5.62 -29.07
C VAL A 49 -31.16 5.65 -29.41
N TYR A 50 -31.97 6.13 -28.48
CA TYR A 50 -33.38 6.46 -28.69
C TYR A 50 -33.54 7.95 -28.98
N SER A 51 -34.77 8.38 -29.31
CA SER A 51 -35.08 9.79 -29.55
C SER A 51 -34.87 10.68 -28.32
N ASP A 52 -35.05 10.12 -27.12
CA ASP A 52 -35.06 10.83 -25.83
C ASP A 52 -33.93 10.42 -24.87
N LYS A 53 -33.27 9.27 -25.11
CA LYS A 53 -32.29 8.70 -24.18
C LYS A 53 -31.24 7.82 -24.85
N ILE A 54 -30.15 7.57 -24.13
CA ILE A 54 -29.04 6.73 -24.58
C ILE A 54 -28.78 5.68 -23.51
N VAL A 55 -28.87 4.41 -23.90
CA VAL A 55 -28.67 3.27 -23.00
C VAL A 55 -27.41 2.54 -23.41
N VAL A 56 -26.54 2.26 -22.44
CA VAL A 56 -25.32 1.50 -22.63
C VAL A 56 -25.45 0.17 -21.91
N THR A 57 -25.05 -0.93 -22.55
CA THR A 57 -25.06 -2.29 -22.00
C THR A 57 -23.71 -2.96 -22.21
N ASP A 58 -23.11 -3.50 -21.16
CA ASP A 58 -21.90 -4.32 -21.23
C ASP A 58 -22.25 -5.73 -21.75
N LEU A 59 -21.51 -6.18 -22.77
CA LEU A 59 -21.73 -7.50 -23.41
C LEU A 59 -20.84 -8.58 -22.77
N LYS A 60 -20.77 -8.61 -21.44
CA LYS A 60 -19.87 -9.48 -20.65
C LYS A 60 -18.41 -9.31 -21.05
N SER A 61 -17.98 -8.05 -21.11
CA SER A 61 -16.61 -7.74 -21.47
C SER A 61 -15.63 -8.22 -20.40
N SER A 62 -14.39 -8.51 -20.81
CA SER A 62 -13.36 -9.06 -19.91
C SER A 62 -12.97 -8.09 -18.79
N ASN A 63 -13.03 -6.78 -19.07
CA ASN A 63 -12.58 -5.72 -18.16
C ASN A 63 -13.71 -4.82 -17.63
N GLY A 64 -14.95 -5.02 -18.10
CA GLY A 64 -16.13 -4.27 -17.70
C GLY A 64 -16.26 -2.89 -18.37
N THR A 65 -17.52 -2.42 -18.42
CA THR A 65 -17.90 -1.06 -18.80
C THR A 65 -18.19 -0.23 -17.54
N TYR A 66 -17.76 1.03 -17.52
CA TYR A 66 -17.89 1.93 -16.37
C TYR A 66 -18.61 3.21 -16.80
N LEU A 67 -19.56 3.69 -16.01
CA LEU A 67 -20.19 5.00 -16.20
C LEU A 67 -19.88 5.87 -15.00
N ASN A 68 -19.24 7.01 -15.24
CA ASN A 68 -18.75 7.93 -14.21
C ASN A 68 -17.90 7.22 -13.11
N GLY A 69 -17.11 6.23 -13.52
CA GLY A 69 -16.22 5.46 -12.63
C GLY A 69 -16.88 4.28 -11.92
N VAL A 70 -18.21 4.08 -12.06
CA VAL A 70 -18.92 2.95 -11.48
C VAL A 70 -19.11 1.86 -12.53
N ARG A 71 -18.69 0.62 -12.21
CA ARG A 71 -18.88 -0.54 -13.11
C ARG A 71 -20.37 -0.83 -13.27
N MET A 72 -20.82 -1.06 -14.49
CA MET A 72 -22.23 -1.30 -14.79
C MET A 72 -22.43 -2.38 -15.84
N GLN A 73 -23.57 -3.07 -15.74
CA GLN A 73 -24.04 -3.99 -16.77
C GLN A 73 -24.98 -3.29 -17.77
N THR A 74 -25.89 -2.45 -17.30
CA THR A 74 -26.74 -1.58 -18.13
C THR A 74 -26.93 -0.24 -17.43
N GLY A 75 -26.94 0.87 -18.18
CA GLY A 75 -26.98 2.22 -17.61
C GLY A 75 -27.41 3.27 -18.61
N LEU A 76 -27.99 4.35 -18.09
CA LEU A 76 -28.46 5.49 -18.86
C LEU A 76 -27.34 6.52 -18.97
N MET A 77 -26.88 6.83 -20.19
CA MET A 77 -25.85 7.83 -20.44
C MET A 77 -26.48 9.18 -20.80
N ARG A 78 -26.10 10.24 -20.08
CA ARG A 78 -26.55 11.62 -20.31
C ARG A 78 -25.41 12.49 -20.81
N LEU A 79 -25.75 13.67 -21.34
CA LEU A 79 -24.77 14.68 -21.75
C LEU A 79 -23.89 15.06 -20.55
N GLY A 80 -22.57 14.94 -20.71
CA GLY A 80 -21.58 15.20 -19.66
C GLY A 80 -21.11 13.96 -18.90
N ASP A 81 -21.79 12.82 -19.03
CA ASP A 81 -21.33 11.57 -18.45
C ASP A 81 -20.09 11.03 -19.17
N LYS A 82 -19.20 10.38 -18.41
CA LYS A 82 -18.01 9.73 -18.91
C LYS A 82 -18.21 8.22 -18.90
N LEU A 83 -18.11 7.61 -20.07
CA LEU A 83 -18.15 6.17 -20.24
C LEU A 83 -16.72 5.64 -20.37
N GLY A 84 -16.33 4.75 -19.46
CA GLY A 84 -15.08 4.00 -19.50
C GLY A 84 -15.29 2.63 -20.12
N ILE A 85 -14.52 2.36 -21.17
CA ILE A 85 -14.44 1.06 -21.85
C ILE A 85 -13.01 0.57 -21.62
N HIS A 86 -12.82 -0.16 -20.51
CA HIS A 86 -11.51 -0.46 -19.96
C HIS A 86 -10.63 0.80 -19.72
N ASP A 87 -9.60 1.01 -20.55
CA ASP A 87 -8.61 2.08 -20.46
C ASP A 87 -8.97 3.30 -21.34
N VAL A 88 -10.05 3.21 -22.11
CA VAL A 88 -10.54 4.27 -22.99
C VAL A 88 -11.73 4.97 -22.35
N LEU A 89 -11.57 6.26 -22.07
CA LEU A 89 -12.65 7.15 -21.62
C LEU A 89 -13.25 7.86 -22.82
N VAL A 90 -14.58 7.88 -22.90
CA VAL A 90 -15.34 8.63 -23.89
C VAL A 90 -16.42 9.47 -23.20
N ASP A 91 -16.78 10.60 -23.80
CA ASP A 91 -17.98 11.35 -23.44
C ASP A 91 -18.93 11.49 -24.62
N ILE A 92 -20.19 11.74 -24.32
CA ILE A 92 -21.22 11.97 -25.34
C ILE A 92 -21.35 13.47 -25.62
N ILE A 93 -21.36 13.82 -26.90
CA ILE A 93 -21.56 15.18 -27.39
C ILE A 93 -22.67 15.22 -28.44
N PRO A 94 -23.35 16.37 -28.64
CA PRO A 94 -24.17 16.57 -29.83
C PRO A 94 -23.26 16.43 -31.05
N ALA A 95 -23.69 15.64 -32.04
CA ALA A 95 -22.92 15.49 -33.27
C ALA A 95 -22.75 16.88 -33.92
N PRO A 96 -21.52 17.26 -34.32
CA PRO A 96 -21.30 18.51 -35.02
C PRO A 96 -22.14 18.49 -36.30
N GLU A 97 -22.98 19.51 -36.52
CA GLU A 97 -23.70 19.65 -37.80
C GLU A 97 -22.67 19.63 -38.93
N LYS A 98 -22.82 18.68 -39.85
CA LYS A 98 -22.07 18.67 -41.10
C LYS A 98 -22.31 20.01 -41.79
N ARG A 99 -21.38 20.94 -41.66
CA ARG A 99 -21.25 22.06 -42.59
C ARG A 99 -21.14 21.42 -43.96
N ALA A 100 -22.13 21.68 -44.82
CA ALA A 100 -22.11 21.23 -46.20
C ALA A 100 -20.72 21.52 -46.77
N GLN A 101 -20.01 20.47 -47.16
CA GLN A 101 -18.71 20.61 -47.79
C GLN A 101 -18.91 21.49 -49.03
N ALA A 102 -18.22 22.63 -49.06
CA ALA A 102 -18.07 23.38 -50.28
C ALA A 102 -17.48 22.44 -51.35
N PRO A 103 -17.90 22.53 -52.63
CA PRO A 103 -17.38 21.66 -53.67
C PRO A 103 -15.84 21.75 -53.70
N ALA A 104 -15.18 20.59 -53.75
CA ALA A 104 -13.73 20.52 -53.87
C ALA A 104 -13.26 21.34 -55.10
N PRO A 105 -12.12 22.04 -55.03
CA PRO A 105 -11.56 22.70 -56.19
C PRO A 105 -11.21 21.66 -57.26
N MET A 106 -11.61 21.92 -58.51
CA MET A 106 -11.23 21.10 -59.66
C MET A 106 -9.70 21.07 -59.80
N PRO A 107 -9.10 19.94 -60.24
CA PRO A 107 -7.67 19.91 -60.54
C PRO A 107 -7.36 20.80 -61.74
N GLN A 108 -6.49 21.79 -61.55
CA GLN A 108 -5.93 22.58 -62.65
C GLN A 108 -4.88 21.75 -63.42
N PRO A 109 -4.81 21.87 -64.76
CA PRO A 109 -3.79 21.21 -65.57
C PRO A 109 -2.40 21.77 -65.24
N GLY A 110 -1.48 20.89 -64.83
CA GLY A 110 -0.09 21.24 -64.62
C GLY A 110 0.60 21.64 -65.92
N TYR A 111 1.05 22.88 -65.99
CA TYR A 111 2.04 23.32 -66.98
C TYR A 111 3.38 22.65 -66.67
N GLY A 112 3.89 21.92 -67.66
CA GLY A 112 5.17 21.25 -67.61
C GLY A 112 6.36 22.21 -67.67
N VAL A 113 7.46 21.81 -67.04
CA VAL A 113 8.80 22.34 -67.26
C VAL A 113 9.71 21.15 -67.62
N PRO A 114 10.62 21.29 -68.60
CA PRO A 114 11.04 20.19 -69.47
C PRO A 114 12.14 19.28 -68.92
N GLY A 115 12.16 18.05 -69.43
CA GLY A 115 13.10 17.00 -69.06
C GLY A 115 14.55 17.19 -69.54
N MET A 116 15.46 16.60 -68.78
CA MET A 116 16.75 16.13 -69.26
C MET A 116 16.66 14.63 -69.55
N SER A 117 17.00 14.28 -70.79
CA SER A 117 17.07 12.93 -71.34
C SER A 117 18.41 12.27 -71.03
N ILE A 118 18.39 10.97 -70.73
CA ILE A 118 19.57 10.10 -70.82
C ILE A 118 19.33 9.15 -72.00
N PRO A 119 20.15 9.21 -73.07
CA PRO A 119 20.07 8.27 -74.19
C PRO A 119 20.69 6.90 -73.87
N GLN A 120 20.17 5.91 -74.59
CA GLN A 120 20.36 4.47 -74.47
C GLN A 120 21.56 3.97 -75.28
N GLY A 121 22.30 2.97 -74.75
CA GLY A 121 22.98 1.93 -75.56
C GLY A 121 24.51 1.87 -75.53
N MET A 122 25.06 0.76 -75.00
CA MET A 122 26.16 -0.07 -75.56
C MET A 122 26.46 -1.30 -74.66
N PRO A 123 27.12 -2.36 -75.18
CA PRO A 123 26.75 -3.76 -74.92
C PRO A 123 27.64 -4.52 -73.90
N GLN A 124 27.17 -5.72 -73.55
CA GLN A 124 27.75 -6.69 -72.60
C GLN A 124 29.20 -7.11 -72.94
N PRO A 125 30.05 -7.42 -71.94
CA PRO A 125 31.23 -8.24 -72.12
C PRO A 125 30.91 -9.73 -71.90
N MET A 126 31.30 -10.52 -72.91
CA MET A 126 31.32 -11.98 -72.93
C MET A 126 32.50 -12.53 -72.10
N GLY A 127 32.20 -13.53 -71.25
CA GLY A 127 33.01 -14.70 -70.89
C GLY A 127 34.47 -14.57 -70.41
N MET A 128 34.74 -15.06 -69.20
CA MET A 128 35.81 -16.04 -68.98
C MET A 128 35.50 -17.01 -67.82
N PRO A 129 36.06 -18.23 -67.85
CA PRO A 129 35.61 -19.38 -67.06
C PRO A 129 36.48 -19.67 -65.83
N GLY A 130 35.86 -20.31 -64.83
CA GLY A 130 36.54 -21.18 -63.87
C GLY A 130 36.65 -20.62 -62.45
N MET A 131 35.83 -21.17 -61.54
CA MET A 131 36.22 -21.48 -60.16
C MET A 131 35.24 -22.53 -59.57
N PRO A 132 35.69 -23.38 -58.62
CA PRO A 132 35.12 -24.68 -58.34
C PRO A 132 33.85 -24.61 -57.49
N GLN A 133 32.96 -25.58 -57.68
CA GLN A 133 31.77 -25.76 -56.84
C GLN A 133 32.16 -26.06 -55.39
N PRO A 134 31.62 -25.32 -54.39
CA PRO A 134 31.68 -25.78 -53.01
C PRO A 134 30.64 -26.88 -52.77
N MET A 135 31.19 -28.00 -52.31
CA MET A 135 30.53 -29.19 -51.79
C MET A 135 29.43 -28.85 -50.78
N GLY A 136 28.30 -29.55 -50.87
CA GLY A 136 27.14 -29.34 -50.01
C GLY A 136 27.45 -29.52 -48.53
N VAL A 137 27.04 -28.53 -47.73
CA VAL A 137 27.03 -28.61 -46.26
C VAL A 137 25.70 -29.26 -45.85
N PRO A 138 25.71 -30.33 -45.04
CA PRO A 138 24.48 -30.96 -44.56
C PRO A 138 23.70 -29.99 -43.67
N ALA A 139 22.36 -29.98 -43.83
CA ALA A 139 21.46 -29.17 -43.04
C ALA A 139 21.63 -29.47 -41.54
N GLY A 140 22.04 -28.46 -40.77
CA GLY A 140 21.99 -28.52 -39.32
C GLY A 140 20.54 -28.62 -38.81
N PRO A 141 20.32 -29.13 -37.59
CA PRO A 141 18.97 -29.22 -37.03
C PRO A 141 18.37 -27.81 -36.93
N ALA A 142 17.09 -27.71 -37.30
CA ALA A 142 16.34 -26.47 -37.27
C ALA A 142 16.47 -25.81 -35.88
N PRO A 143 16.61 -24.46 -35.80
CA PRO A 143 16.58 -23.78 -34.53
C PRO A 143 15.26 -24.13 -33.84
N GLU A 144 15.39 -24.66 -32.63
CA GLU A 144 14.28 -24.95 -31.74
C GLU A 144 13.42 -23.69 -31.63
N ALA A 145 12.12 -23.85 -31.87
CA ALA A 145 11.18 -22.73 -31.85
C ALA A 145 11.36 -21.95 -30.54
N ALA A 146 11.66 -20.66 -30.66
CA ALA A 146 11.74 -19.78 -29.51
C ALA A 146 10.48 -19.98 -28.65
N PRO A 147 10.62 -20.12 -27.31
CA PRO A 147 9.48 -20.37 -26.45
C PRO A 147 8.43 -19.30 -26.74
N ALA A 148 7.20 -19.75 -27.03
CA ALA A 148 6.09 -18.86 -27.33
C ALA A 148 6.05 -17.75 -26.29
N TYR A 149 6.17 -16.49 -26.73
CA TYR A 149 5.94 -15.33 -25.87
C TYR A 149 4.51 -15.43 -25.36
N ASN A 150 4.38 -15.99 -24.17
CA ASN A 150 3.15 -15.99 -23.42
C ASN A 150 3.05 -14.55 -22.88
N PRO A 151 2.07 -13.73 -23.29
CA PRO A 151 1.83 -12.45 -22.63
C PRO A 151 1.27 -12.82 -21.27
N GLY A 152 2.17 -13.12 -20.34
CA GLY A 152 1.81 -13.56 -19.03
C GLY A 152 0.97 -12.45 -18.41
N GLY A 153 -0.31 -12.75 -18.19
CA GLY A 153 -1.23 -11.85 -17.53
C GLY A 153 -0.82 -11.63 -16.08
N LEU A 154 -1.79 -11.33 -15.22
CA LEU A 154 -1.59 -11.13 -13.77
C LEU A 154 -0.61 -12.14 -13.14
N LYS A 155 -0.58 -13.40 -13.61
CA LYS A 155 0.35 -14.43 -13.14
C LYS A 155 1.83 -14.13 -13.40
N ALA A 156 2.23 -13.67 -14.59
CA ALA A 156 3.66 -13.39 -14.84
C ALA A 156 4.12 -12.06 -14.21
N LEU A 157 3.21 -11.09 -14.07
CA LEU A 157 3.46 -9.91 -13.24
C LEU A 157 3.64 -10.31 -11.77
N TRP A 158 2.82 -11.24 -11.28
CA TRP A 158 2.94 -11.79 -9.94
C TRP A 158 4.25 -12.56 -9.73
N GLU A 159 4.66 -13.38 -10.70
CA GLU A 159 5.96 -14.09 -10.67
C GLU A 159 7.14 -13.11 -10.63
N ARG A 160 7.14 -12.07 -11.46
CA ARG A 160 8.18 -11.01 -11.42
C ARG A 160 8.18 -10.24 -10.11
N PHE A 161 7.00 -9.98 -9.55
CA PHE A 161 6.85 -9.31 -8.26
C PHE A 161 7.37 -10.17 -7.11
N GLN A 162 7.05 -11.46 -7.09
CA GLN A 162 7.61 -12.42 -6.14
C GLN A 162 9.13 -12.51 -6.27
N GLU A 163 9.65 -12.62 -7.49
CA GLU A 163 11.09 -12.67 -7.74
C GLU A 163 11.81 -11.40 -7.25
N TYR A 164 11.20 -10.23 -7.45
CA TYR A 164 11.72 -8.96 -6.91
C TYR A 164 11.68 -8.93 -5.38
N LEU A 165 10.58 -9.36 -4.76
CA LEU A 165 10.45 -9.42 -3.30
C LEU A 165 11.50 -10.34 -2.68
N ASP A 166 11.66 -11.55 -3.22
CA ASP A 166 12.61 -12.55 -2.75
C ASP A 166 14.06 -12.08 -2.92
N ARG A 167 14.36 -11.35 -4.00
CA ARG A 167 15.72 -10.90 -4.31
C ARG A 167 16.12 -9.61 -3.61
N VAL A 168 15.19 -8.68 -3.40
CA VAL A 168 15.50 -7.30 -2.98
C VAL A 168 14.95 -6.98 -1.59
N ALA A 169 13.67 -7.26 -1.35
CA ALA A 169 12.99 -6.82 -0.13
C ALA A 169 13.24 -7.77 1.05
N LEU A 170 13.00 -9.06 0.85
CA LEU A 170 13.07 -10.08 1.90
C LEU A 170 14.47 -10.28 2.51
N PRO A 171 15.58 -10.23 1.76
CA PRO A 171 16.91 -10.38 2.36
C PRO A 171 17.23 -9.27 3.37
N GLY A 172 16.74 -8.07 3.13
CA GLY A 172 16.84 -6.96 4.09
C GLY A 172 15.97 -7.22 5.32
N VAL A 173 14.69 -7.56 5.09
CA VAL A 173 13.70 -7.81 6.16
C VAL A 173 14.13 -8.93 7.09
N TYR A 174 14.68 -10.03 6.56
CA TYR A 174 15.17 -11.15 7.36
C TYR A 174 16.45 -10.85 8.12
N LYS A 175 17.22 -9.82 7.74
CA LYS A 175 18.39 -9.43 8.52
C LYS A 175 18.04 -8.53 9.71
N ILE A 176 16.86 -7.92 9.75
CA ILE A 176 16.48 -6.98 10.82
C ILE A 176 16.50 -7.64 12.22
N PRO A 177 15.92 -8.84 12.42
CA PRO A 177 15.86 -9.46 13.74
C PRO A 177 17.19 -10.10 14.20
N THR A 178 18.29 -9.92 13.47
CA THR A 178 19.62 -10.36 13.91
C THR A 178 20.34 -9.29 14.74
N PHE A 179 19.96 -8.01 14.59
CA PHE A 179 20.53 -6.89 15.34
C PHE A 179 19.51 -6.17 16.22
N LEU A 180 18.21 -6.43 16.04
CA LEU A 180 17.12 -5.92 16.88
C LEU A 180 16.30 -7.08 17.44
N GLU A 181 15.79 -6.92 18.67
CA GLU A 181 14.85 -7.90 19.25
C GLU A 181 13.61 -8.05 18.38
N PHE A 182 13.16 -9.29 18.18
CA PHE A 182 12.01 -9.60 17.32
C PHE A 182 10.75 -8.77 17.64
N ARG A 183 10.44 -8.54 18.92
CA ARG A 183 9.30 -7.71 19.35
C ARG A 183 9.40 -6.25 18.90
N MET A 184 10.62 -5.69 18.89
CA MET A 184 10.87 -4.31 18.46
C MET A 184 10.79 -4.19 16.94
N VAL A 185 11.21 -5.23 16.21
CA VAL A 185 11.04 -5.29 14.75
C VAL A 185 9.56 -5.25 14.38
N LEU A 186 8.73 -6.08 15.03
CA LEU A 186 7.28 -6.08 14.83
C LEU A 186 6.66 -4.70 15.14
N LEU A 187 7.03 -4.09 16.27
CA LEU A 187 6.56 -2.75 16.62
C LEU A 187 6.97 -1.71 15.57
N GLY A 188 8.20 -1.75 15.08
CA GLY A 188 8.70 -0.86 14.03
C GLY A 188 7.90 -0.96 12.74
N PHE A 189 7.58 -2.18 12.30
CA PHE A 189 6.70 -2.41 11.15
C PHE A 189 5.31 -1.79 11.34
N VAL A 190 4.71 -1.93 12.53
CA VAL A 190 3.40 -1.32 12.85
C VAL A 190 3.48 0.21 12.84
N VAL A 191 4.51 0.81 13.41
CA VAL A 191 4.69 2.27 13.44
C VAL A 191 4.88 2.83 12.03
N ILE A 192 5.74 2.19 11.22
CA ILE A 192 5.95 2.57 9.82
C ILE A 192 4.64 2.44 9.04
N PHE A 193 3.89 1.36 9.27
CA PHE A 193 2.58 1.17 8.65
C PHE A 193 1.60 2.29 8.97
N ILE A 194 1.46 2.66 10.25
CA ILE A 194 0.59 3.75 10.67
C ILE A 194 1.01 5.03 9.96
N PHE A 195 2.30 5.38 10.00
CA PHE A 195 2.82 6.59 9.38
C PHE A 195 2.57 6.63 7.86
N VAL A 196 2.95 5.57 7.14
CA VAL A 196 2.78 5.47 5.68
C VAL A 196 1.30 5.51 5.31
N THR A 197 0.46 4.81 6.06
CA THR A 197 -0.99 4.79 5.83
C THR A 197 -1.61 6.17 6.04
N THR A 198 -1.27 6.85 7.13
CA THR A 198 -1.75 8.21 7.40
C THR A 198 -1.27 9.19 6.33
N LEU A 199 0.00 9.10 5.92
CA LEU A 199 0.57 9.98 4.91
C LEU A 199 -0.10 9.77 3.54
N LEU A 200 -0.24 8.51 3.11
CA LEU A 200 -0.88 8.16 1.84
C LEU A 200 -2.38 8.48 1.82
N ALA A 201 -3.06 8.39 2.97
CA ALA A 201 -4.45 8.79 3.12
C ALA A 201 -4.65 10.31 3.05
N MET A 202 -3.69 11.08 3.55
CA MET A 202 -3.78 12.54 3.61
C MET A 202 -3.75 13.19 2.22
N ILE A 203 -2.98 12.64 1.27
CA ILE A 203 -2.84 13.20 -0.08
C ILE A 203 -4.18 13.30 -0.82
N PRO A 204 -4.94 12.20 -1.05
CA PRO A 204 -6.22 12.28 -1.74
C PRO A 204 -7.24 13.09 -0.94
N MET A 205 -7.20 13.01 0.40
CA MET A 205 -8.04 13.81 1.29
C MET A 205 -7.90 15.31 0.98
N VAL A 206 -6.68 15.84 1.01
CA VAL A 206 -6.41 17.27 0.74
C VAL A 206 -6.79 17.66 -0.70
N GLN A 207 -6.45 16.81 -1.68
CA GLN A 207 -6.73 17.10 -3.09
C GLN A 207 -8.24 17.18 -3.37
N ILE A 208 -9.00 16.21 -2.89
CA ILE A 208 -10.46 16.14 -3.12
C ILE A 208 -11.16 17.21 -2.30
N THR A 209 -10.75 17.48 -1.06
CA THR A 209 -11.30 18.59 -0.27
C THR A 209 -11.09 19.92 -0.97
N ARG A 210 -9.89 20.22 -1.49
CA ARG A 210 -9.64 21.47 -2.24
C ARG A 210 -10.50 21.56 -3.50
N ALA A 211 -10.53 20.49 -4.31
CA ALA A 211 -11.35 20.45 -5.53
C ALA A 211 -12.85 20.62 -5.22
N SER A 212 -13.29 20.05 -4.10
CA SER A 212 -14.67 20.16 -3.61
C SER A 212 -15.03 21.60 -3.26
N ILE A 213 -14.21 22.26 -2.43
CA ILE A 213 -14.43 23.63 -1.99
C ILE A 213 -14.42 24.58 -3.20
N VAL A 214 -13.48 24.42 -4.14
CA VAL A 214 -13.43 25.24 -5.36
C VAL A 214 -14.69 25.09 -6.21
N THR A 215 -15.19 23.86 -6.37
CA THR A 215 -16.39 23.58 -7.18
C THR A 215 -17.63 24.23 -6.56
N GLU A 216 -17.81 24.08 -5.25
CA GLU A 216 -18.94 24.70 -4.54
C GLU A 216 -18.81 26.23 -4.49
N SER A 217 -17.60 26.76 -4.34
CA SER A 217 -17.30 28.21 -4.43
C SER A 217 -17.69 28.80 -5.77
N LYS A 218 -17.35 28.14 -6.88
CA LYS A 218 -17.81 28.56 -8.22
C LYS A 218 -19.33 28.57 -8.31
N ARG A 219 -20.00 27.56 -7.76
CA ARG A 219 -21.45 27.45 -7.78
C ARG A 219 -22.13 28.58 -7.00
N ARG A 220 -21.66 28.87 -5.79
CA ARG A 220 -22.16 29.98 -4.96
C ARG A 220 -21.89 31.34 -5.59
N ALA A 221 -20.66 31.60 -6.00
CA ALA A 221 -20.28 32.85 -6.67
C ALA A 221 -21.13 33.11 -7.92
N ALA A 222 -21.36 32.07 -8.75
CA ALA A 222 -22.26 32.17 -9.91
C ALA A 222 -23.72 32.46 -9.52
N SER A 223 -24.21 31.87 -8.43
CA SER A 223 -25.56 32.11 -7.93
C SER A 223 -25.73 33.55 -7.46
N ILE A 224 -24.77 34.06 -6.68
CA ILE A 224 -24.77 35.45 -6.20
C ILE A 224 -24.69 36.42 -7.39
N ALA A 225 -23.80 36.18 -8.36
CA ALA A 225 -23.70 37.00 -9.56
C ALA A 225 -24.99 37.02 -10.38
N ARG A 226 -25.67 35.86 -10.50
CA ARG A 226 -26.98 35.77 -11.17
C ARG A 226 -28.05 36.56 -10.42
N THR A 227 -28.13 36.41 -9.10
CA THR A 227 -29.11 37.15 -8.28
C THR A 227 -28.87 38.66 -8.39
N LEU A 228 -27.60 39.09 -8.32
CA LEU A 228 -27.22 40.49 -8.50
C LEU A 228 -27.62 41.04 -9.88
N ALA A 229 -27.40 40.26 -10.94
CA ALA A 229 -27.82 40.62 -12.29
C ALA A 229 -29.34 40.81 -12.38
N THR A 230 -30.12 39.88 -11.83
CA THR A 230 -31.58 39.93 -11.84
C THR A 230 -32.14 41.14 -11.09
N ILE A 231 -31.61 41.45 -9.89
CA ILE A 231 -32.06 42.59 -9.08
C ILE A 231 -31.82 43.91 -9.81
N ASN A 232 -30.67 44.04 -10.48
CA ASN A 232 -30.24 45.29 -11.10
C ASN A 232 -30.69 45.46 -12.56
N GLN A 233 -31.28 44.43 -13.17
CA GLN A 233 -31.72 44.47 -14.57
C GLN A 233 -32.74 45.59 -14.83
N ALA A 234 -33.69 45.79 -13.92
CA ALA A 234 -34.72 46.83 -14.07
C ALA A 234 -34.14 48.25 -14.01
N GLY A 235 -33.17 48.51 -13.14
CA GLY A 235 -32.49 49.80 -13.04
C GLY A 235 -31.70 50.13 -14.31
N LEU A 236 -31.06 49.12 -14.91
CA LEU A 236 -30.34 49.24 -16.18
C LEU A 236 -31.28 49.47 -17.38
N LEU A 237 -32.46 48.83 -17.41
CA LEU A 237 -33.48 49.07 -18.44
C LEU A 237 -33.93 50.53 -18.49
N GLN A 238 -34.04 51.17 -17.32
CA GLN A 238 -34.50 52.56 -17.19
C GLN A 238 -33.36 53.59 -17.29
N ASN A 239 -32.12 53.15 -17.54
CA ASN A 239 -30.90 53.97 -17.44
C ASN A 239 -30.78 54.72 -16.08
N ASN A 240 -31.39 54.16 -15.03
CA ASN A 240 -31.36 54.73 -13.69
C ASN A 240 -30.18 54.12 -12.91
N TYR A 241 -28.96 54.60 -13.17
CA TYR A 241 -27.77 54.05 -12.52
C TYR A 241 -27.75 54.26 -10.99
N SER A 242 -28.47 55.26 -10.48
CA SER A 242 -28.62 55.51 -9.04
C SER A 242 -29.46 54.46 -8.31
N SER A 243 -30.26 53.65 -9.00
CA SER A 243 -31.03 52.56 -8.38
C SER A 243 -30.26 51.24 -8.30
N LEU A 244 -29.04 51.18 -8.84
CA LEU A 244 -28.21 49.99 -8.79
C LEU A 244 -27.70 49.74 -7.36
N THR A 245 -27.80 48.48 -6.92
CA THR A 245 -27.44 48.06 -5.56
C THR A 245 -26.57 46.80 -5.57
N THR A 246 -25.54 46.80 -4.72
CA THR A 246 -24.66 45.66 -4.46
C THR A 246 -24.72 45.21 -3.00
N ASN A 247 -25.35 45.98 -2.11
CA ASN A 247 -25.30 45.80 -0.65
C ASN A 247 -25.69 44.39 -0.19
N GLN A 248 -26.75 43.81 -0.79
CA GLN A 248 -27.20 42.47 -0.43
C GLN A 248 -26.16 41.39 -0.77
N ALA A 249 -25.52 41.52 -1.94
CA ALA A 249 -24.48 40.59 -2.37
C ALA A 249 -23.17 40.81 -1.58
N GLU A 250 -22.86 42.04 -1.18
CA GLU A 250 -21.69 42.35 -0.35
C GLU A 250 -21.81 41.79 1.08
N SER A 251 -23.05 41.63 1.58
CA SER A 251 -23.32 41.03 2.90
C SER A 251 -23.34 39.49 2.91
N GLU A 252 -23.21 38.83 1.75
CA GLU A 252 -23.19 37.37 1.67
C GLU A 252 -21.85 36.79 2.15
N ASP A 253 -21.92 35.69 2.90
CA ASP A 253 -20.73 35.04 3.45
C ASP A 253 -19.76 34.60 2.34
N GLY A 254 -18.50 35.03 2.48
CA GLY A 254 -17.44 34.74 1.52
C GLY A 254 -17.34 35.72 0.36
N VAL A 255 -18.17 36.74 0.25
CA VAL A 255 -18.02 37.75 -0.81
C VAL A 255 -16.94 38.77 -0.43
N LYS A 256 -15.85 38.83 -1.20
CA LYS A 256 -14.77 39.83 -1.04
C LYS A 256 -15.14 41.17 -1.67
N GLN A 257 -15.73 41.11 -2.87
CA GLN A 257 -16.06 42.30 -3.64
C GLN A 257 -17.15 42.01 -4.65
N VAL A 258 -18.03 43.00 -4.85
CA VAL A 258 -19.09 42.96 -5.86
C VAL A 258 -18.97 44.20 -6.73
N LEU A 259 -19.16 44.03 -8.04
CA LEU A 259 -19.14 45.12 -9.00
C LEU A 259 -20.23 44.89 -10.04
N ILE A 260 -20.87 45.97 -10.48
CA ILE A 260 -21.61 46.00 -11.74
C ILE A 260 -20.78 46.83 -12.69
N VAL A 261 -20.36 46.24 -13.81
CA VAL A 261 -19.48 46.91 -14.78
C VAL A 261 -20.21 47.08 -16.11
N GLN A 262 -19.99 48.20 -16.78
CA GLN A 262 -20.57 48.49 -18.07
C GLN A 262 -19.89 47.68 -19.19
N GLN A 263 -20.67 47.21 -20.15
CA GLN A 263 -20.16 46.32 -21.21
C GLN A 263 -19.26 47.06 -22.22
N SER A 264 -19.52 48.34 -22.51
CA SER A 264 -18.83 49.09 -23.57
C SER A 264 -17.41 49.53 -23.20
N ASP A 265 -17.21 50.08 -22.00
CA ASP A 265 -15.94 50.63 -21.53
C ASP A 265 -15.35 49.86 -20.34
N GLY A 266 -16.18 49.14 -19.58
CA GLY A 266 -15.77 48.43 -18.37
C GLY A 266 -15.77 49.31 -17.13
N MET A 267 -16.37 50.49 -17.17
CA MET A 267 -16.53 51.33 -15.98
C MET A 267 -17.45 50.67 -14.97
N ILE A 268 -17.15 50.89 -13.69
CA ILE A 268 -17.99 50.46 -12.58
C ILE A 268 -19.24 51.35 -12.56
N LEU A 269 -20.41 50.72 -12.56
CA LEU A 269 -21.73 51.34 -12.38
C LEU A 269 -22.19 51.25 -10.92
N ALA A 270 -21.84 50.16 -10.23
CA ALA A 270 -22.11 49.97 -8.80
C ALA A 270 -21.00 49.11 -8.17
N PRO A 271 -20.65 49.29 -6.88
CA PRO A 271 -21.28 50.19 -5.89
C PRO A 271 -21.05 51.67 -6.20
N ALA A 272 -21.95 52.53 -5.71
CA ALA A 272 -21.89 53.97 -5.91
C ALA A 272 -20.56 54.60 -5.44
N SER A 273 -19.91 54.00 -4.43
CA SER A 273 -18.62 54.43 -3.90
C SER A 273 -17.46 54.32 -4.89
N ARG A 274 -17.59 53.48 -5.92
CA ARG A 274 -16.58 53.25 -6.96
C ARG A 274 -17.10 53.52 -8.38
N ALA A 275 -18.32 54.03 -8.50
CA ALA A 275 -18.93 54.30 -9.80
C ALA A 275 -18.09 55.31 -10.61
N GLY A 276 -17.95 55.05 -11.92
CA GLY A 276 -17.13 55.86 -12.83
C GLY A 276 -15.64 55.53 -12.86
N THR A 277 -15.18 54.55 -12.07
CA THR A 277 -13.79 54.06 -12.13
C THR A 277 -13.68 52.76 -12.92
N THR A 278 -12.51 52.44 -13.48
CA THR A 278 -12.25 51.14 -14.12
C THR A 278 -11.61 50.17 -13.12
N PRO A 279 -12.13 48.95 -12.98
CA PRO A 279 -11.51 47.97 -12.09
C PRO A 279 -10.22 47.43 -12.70
N ASP A 280 -9.13 47.42 -11.93
CA ASP A 280 -7.86 46.81 -12.31
C ASP A 280 -7.88 45.29 -12.06
N LEU A 281 -8.72 44.59 -12.83
CA LEU A 281 -8.95 43.15 -12.69
C LEU A 281 -8.96 42.50 -14.09
N PRO A 282 -7.94 41.68 -14.45
CA PRO A 282 -7.89 41.00 -15.74
C PRO A 282 -9.16 40.16 -16.04
N PHE A 283 -9.74 39.58 -15.00
CA PHE A 283 -10.99 38.82 -15.07
C PHE A 283 -12.16 39.64 -15.63
N VAL A 284 -12.26 40.93 -15.31
CA VAL A 284 -13.34 41.80 -15.80
C VAL A 284 -13.25 41.94 -17.32
N HIS A 285 -12.05 42.08 -17.86
CA HIS A 285 -11.83 42.17 -19.30
C HIS A 285 -12.16 40.87 -20.02
N GLN A 286 -11.86 39.72 -19.41
CA GLN A 286 -12.21 38.41 -19.93
C GLN A 286 -13.73 38.20 -19.94
N ALA A 287 -14.39 38.45 -18.81
CA ALA A 287 -15.83 38.33 -18.64
C ALA A 287 -16.63 39.12 -19.69
N ARG A 288 -16.20 40.36 -19.98
CA ARG A 288 -16.81 41.22 -21.00
C ARG A 288 -16.68 40.66 -22.42
N ARG A 289 -15.62 39.92 -22.74
CA ARG A 289 -15.42 39.31 -24.07
C ARG A 289 -16.28 38.07 -24.27
N GLU A 290 -16.47 37.26 -23.23
CA GLU A 290 -17.15 35.97 -23.31
C GLU A 290 -18.68 36.09 -23.46
N MET A 291 -19.29 37.21 -23.05
CA MET A 291 -20.74 37.50 -23.18
C MET A 291 -21.69 36.42 -22.62
N ARG A 292 -21.17 35.49 -21.82
CA ARG A 292 -21.90 34.40 -21.17
C ARG A 292 -21.54 34.33 -19.68
N PRO A 293 -22.36 33.66 -18.85
CA PRO A 293 -21.99 33.42 -17.46
C PRO A 293 -20.67 32.66 -17.36
N GLU A 294 -19.74 33.15 -16.55
CA GLU A 294 -18.39 32.59 -16.42
C GLU A 294 -17.97 32.53 -14.95
N THR A 295 -17.23 31.49 -14.59
CA THR A 295 -16.57 31.38 -13.28
C THR A 295 -15.14 30.94 -13.44
N VAL A 296 -14.21 31.67 -12.84
CA VAL A 296 -12.76 31.46 -12.99
C VAL A 296 -12.10 31.54 -11.63
N GLU A 297 -11.10 30.69 -11.39
CA GLU A 297 -10.20 30.83 -10.24
C GLU A 297 -9.18 31.92 -10.59
N ILE A 298 -9.29 33.08 -9.93
CA ILE A 298 -8.40 34.22 -10.18
C ILE A 298 -7.06 33.97 -9.51
N ASP A 299 -7.10 33.46 -8.28
CA ASP A 299 -5.94 33.09 -7.49
C ASP A 299 -6.28 31.90 -6.57
N SER A 300 -5.32 31.44 -5.77
CA SER A 300 -5.48 30.28 -4.88
C SER A 300 -6.58 30.39 -3.82
N SER A 301 -7.12 31.60 -3.60
CA SER A 301 -8.10 31.96 -2.56
C SER A 301 -9.35 32.65 -3.10
N THR A 302 -9.38 33.03 -4.38
CA THR A 302 -10.44 33.88 -4.93
C THR A 302 -11.04 33.30 -6.21
N ILE A 303 -12.36 33.15 -6.22
CA ILE A 303 -13.16 32.83 -7.40
C ILE A 303 -13.81 34.10 -7.94
N GLY A 304 -13.60 34.38 -9.23
CA GLY A 304 -14.36 35.37 -9.97
C GLY A 304 -15.59 34.72 -10.60
N ALA A 305 -16.77 35.32 -10.42
CA ALA A 305 -17.98 34.98 -11.14
C ALA A 305 -18.50 36.21 -11.91
N SER A 306 -18.90 35.99 -13.15
CA SER A 306 -19.48 36.98 -14.04
C SER A 306 -20.84 36.49 -14.52
N PHE A 307 -21.83 37.38 -14.50
CA PHE A 307 -23.12 37.14 -15.12
C PHE A 307 -23.50 38.34 -16.01
N PRO A 308 -23.72 38.14 -17.32
CA PRO A 308 -24.11 39.23 -18.22
C PRO A 308 -25.54 39.69 -17.92
N ILE A 309 -25.75 41.01 -17.93
CA ILE A 309 -27.07 41.63 -17.77
C ILE A 309 -27.54 42.07 -19.16
N GLY A 310 -28.40 41.24 -19.75
CA GLY A 310 -29.05 41.52 -21.03
C GLY A 310 -30.28 42.40 -20.86
N LEU A 311 -30.44 43.36 -21.77
CA LEU A 311 -31.66 44.15 -21.93
C LEU A 311 -32.36 43.68 -23.21
N PHE A 312 -33.66 43.44 -23.11
CA PHE A 312 -34.52 43.22 -24.26
C PHE A 312 -35.06 44.56 -24.73
N ASP A 313 -34.78 44.93 -25.98
CA ASP A 313 -35.38 46.11 -26.59
C ASP A 313 -36.72 45.70 -27.26
N PRO A 314 -37.87 46.14 -26.72
CA PRO A 314 -39.18 45.76 -27.25
C PRO A 314 -39.48 46.37 -28.62
N ASN A 315 -38.72 47.38 -29.08
CA ASN A 315 -38.95 48.03 -30.37
C ASN A 315 -38.19 47.34 -31.50
N THR A 316 -36.98 46.83 -31.22
CA THR A 316 -36.11 46.17 -32.20
C THR A 316 -36.15 44.64 -32.10
N GLY A 317 -36.64 44.10 -30.98
CA GLY A 317 -36.62 42.66 -30.68
C GLY A 317 -35.23 42.12 -30.36
N GLU A 318 -34.23 42.99 -30.25
CA GLU A 318 -32.83 42.63 -30.08
C GLU A 318 -32.46 42.51 -28.58
N GLN A 319 -31.72 41.47 -28.22
CA GLN A 319 -31.12 41.36 -26.90
C GLN A 319 -29.69 41.88 -26.93
N SER A 320 -29.41 42.91 -26.13
CA SER A 320 -28.05 43.45 -25.99
C SER A 320 -27.57 43.37 -24.54
N ILE A 321 -26.34 42.94 -24.33
CA ILE A 321 -25.70 42.95 -23.02
C ILE A 321 -25.18 44.36 -22.75
N LYS A 322 -25.63 44.96 -21.65
CA LYS A 322 -25.28 46.36 -21.30
C LYS A 322 -24.35 46.47 -20.11
N ALA A 323 -24.39 45.48 -19.22
CA ALA A 323 -23.53 45.40 -18.06
C ALA A 323 -23.22 43.95 -17.68
N HIS A 324 -22.26 43.75 -16.81
CA HIS A 324 -21.93 42.47 -16.18
C HIS A 324 -21.98 42.63 -14.67
N ALA A 325 -22.65 41.68 -14.00
CA ALA A 325 -22.57 41.48 -12.57
C ALA A 325 -21.32 40.65 -12.26
N ILE A 326 -20.40 41.20 -11.47
CA ILE A 326 -19.12 40.59 -11.11
C ILE A 326 -19.05 40.39 -9.61
N VAL A 327 -18.70 39.18 -9.19
CA VAL A 327 -18.55 38.79 -7.79
C VAL A 327 -17.19 38.14 -7.60
N LEU A 328 -16.43 38.62 -6.62
CA LEU A 328 -15.20 38.01 -6.14
C LEU A 328 -15.50 37.29 -4.82
N TYR A 329 -15.30 35.98 -4.80
CA TYR A 329 -15.69 35.09 -3.71
C TYR A 329 -14.45 34.43 -3.09
N ASP A 330 -14.36 34.40 -1.76
CA ASP A 330 -13.33 33.75 -0.97
C ASP A 330 -13.61 32.24 -0.82
N ILE A 331 -12.62 31.43 -1.14
CA ILE A 331 -12.68 29.96 -1.05
C ILE A 331 -12.66 29.49 0.43
N GLY A 332 -12.13 30.30 1.35
CA GLY A 332 -11.92 29.93 2.76
C GLY A 332 -13.18 29.90 3.64
N SER A 333 -14.33 30.40 3.17
CA SER A 333 -15.55 30.55 3.97
C SER A 333 -16.48 29.32 3.99
N MET A 334 -16.12 28.22 3.33
CA MET A 334 -17.05 27.10 3.12
C MET A 334 -16.97 26.00 4.18
N ALA A 335 -18.14 25.62 4.69
CA ALA A 335 -18.34 24.43 5.52
C ALA A 335 -18.26 23.13 4.69
N PHE A 336 -17.75 22.08 5.33
CA PHE A 336 -17.53 20.75 4.77
C PHE A 336 -18.84 20.07 4.31
N ASP A 337 -18.81 19.32 3.20
CA ASP A 337 -19.96 18.57 2.66
C ASP A 337 -19.89 17.08 3.10
N ASP A 338 -20.93 16.61 3.79
CA ASP A 338 -21.03 15.27 4.40
C ASP A 338 -20.98 14.14 3.38
N GLY A 339 -21.55 14.32 2.17
CA GLY A 339 -21.58 13.27 1.15
C GLY A 339 -20.20 12.95 0.56
N ARG A 340 -19.33 13.96 0.50
CA ARG A 340 -17.95 13.82 -0.01
C ARG A 340 -17.00 13.29 1.06
N ALA A 341 -17.26 13.58 2.33
CA ALA A 341 -16.54 12.97 3.46
C ALA A 341 -16.62 11.43 3.42
N ILE A 342 -17.76 10.87 3.02
CA ILE A 342 -17.95 9.41 2.88
C ILE A 342 -17.07 8.84 1.76
N SER A 343 -17.02 9.48 0.59
CA SER A 343 -16.16 9.03 -0.52
C SER A 343 -14.68 9.08 -0.17
N LEU A 344 -14.26 10.12 0.55
CA LEU A 344 -12.90 10.30 1.06
C LEU A 344 -12.54 9.21 2.07
N PHE A 345 -13.46 8.90 2.98
CA PHE A 345 -13.31 7.81 3.93
C PHE A 345 -13.14 6.46 3.22
N MET A 346 -13.97 6.17 2.23
CA MET A 346 -13.88 4.91 1.47
C MET A 346 -12.56 4.76 0.71
N GLN A 347 -12.06 5.83 0.07
CA GLN A 347 -10.77 5.79 -0.60
C GLN A 347 -9.62 5.60 0.39
N THR A 348 -9.68 6.31 1.53
CA THR A 348 -8.72 6.15 2.63
C THR A 348 -8.70 4.71 3.14
N LEU A 349 -9.88 4.11 3.32
CA LEU A 349 -10.03 2.72 3.76
C LEU A 349 -9.43 1.73 2.78
N VAL A 350 -9.62 1.94 1.46
CA VAL A 350 -9.04 1.08 0.41
C VAL A 350 -7.51 1.17 0.43
N ILE A 351 -6.95 2.39 0.48
CA ILE A 351 -5.50 2.60 0.55
C ILE A 351 -4.94 1.93 1.81
N ALA A 352 -5.56 2.18 2.97
CA ALA A 352 -5.15 1.57 4.23
C ALA A 352 -5.19 0.04 4.19
N SER A 353 -6.22 -0.53 3.56
CA SER A 353 -6.36 -1.98 3.40
C SER A 353 -5.27 -2.56 2.49
N LEU A 354 -4.94 -1.90 1.38
CA LEU A 354 -3.88 -2.34 0.47
C LEU A 354 -2.50 -2.29 1.13
N VAL A 355 -2.17 -1.19 1.80
CA VAL A 355 -0.92 -1.05 2.56
C VAL A 355 -0.89 -2.09 3.70
N GLY A 356 -2.02 -2.34 4.33
CA GLY A 356 -2.16 -3.33 5.40
C GLY A 356 -1.90 -4.76 4.93
N LEU A 357 -2.37 -5.12 3.73
CA LEU A 357 -2.06 -6.41 3.11
C LEU A 357 -0.57 -6.57 2.81
N ILE A 358 0.09 -5.51 2.34
CA ILE A 358 1.54 -5.51 2.10
C ILE A 358 2.29 -5.69 3.42
N LEU A 359 1.90 -4.96 4.48
CA LEU A 359 2.50 -5.11 5.80
C LEU A 359 2.31 -6.52 6.35
N PHE A 360 1.08 -7.04 6.26
CA PHE A 360 0.75 -8.39 6.70
C PHE A 360 1.63 -9.43 5.99
N PHE A 361 1.84 -9.29 4.68
CA PHE A 361 2.74 -10.16 3.93
C PHE A 361 4.17 -10.14 4.49
N PHE A 362 4.74 -8.96 4.77
CA PHE A 362 6.08 -8.86 5.34
C PHE A 362 6.16 -9.43 6.76
N MET A 363 5.19 -9.12 7.62
CA MET A 363 5.12 -9.68 8.97
C MET A 363 4.99 -11.20 8.94
N TYR A 364 4.10 -11.73 8.10
CA TYR A 364 3.92 -13.16 7.91
C TYR A 364 5.23 -13.81 7.48
N LYS A 365 5.90 -13.26 6.46
CA LYS A 365 7.19 -13.79 5.97
C LYS A 365 8.29 -13.70 7.01
N LEU A 366 8.33 -12.64 7.80
CA LEU A 366 9.30 -12.45 8.87
C LEU A 366 9.13 -13.46 10.02
N VAL A 367 7.89 -13.89 10.30
CA VAL A 367 7.59 -14.96 11.27
C VAL A 367 7.83 -16.35 10.66
N GLU A 368 7.48 -16.55 9.39
CA GLU A 368 7.57 -17.85 8.71
C GLU A 368 9.03 -18.26 8.44
N TYR A 369 9.87 -17.32 8.02
CA TYR A 369 11.27 -17.57 7.64
C TYR A 369 12.09 -18.32 8.69
N PRO A 370 12.14 -17.92 9.98
CA PRO A 370 12.89 -18.66 10.99
C PRO A 370 12.38 -20.07 11.22
N LEU A 371 11.07 -20.30 11.10
CA LEU A 371 10.47 -21.63 11.28
C LEU A 371 10.84 -22.59 10.15
N ILE A 372 10.79 -22.11 8.90
CA ILE A 372 11.22 -22.90 7.73
C ILE A 372 12.71 -23.20 7.80
N THR A 373 13.52 -22.19 8.13
CA THR A 373 14.99 -22.34 8.24
C THR A 373 15.35 -23.35 9.32
N LEU A 374 14.70 -23.29 10.48
CA LEU A 374 14.89 -24.26 11.54
C LEU A 374 14.52 -25.69 11.11
N ASN A 375 13.39 -25.86 10.41
CA ASN A 375 12.97 -27.18 9.92
C ASN A 375 13.98 -27.76 8.91
N GLN A 376 14.47 -26.94 7.98
CA GLN A 376 15.51 -27.35 7.02
C GLN A 376 16.83 -27.73 7.71
N GLN A 377 17.26 -26.95 8.70
CA GLN A 377 18.45 -27.27 9.49
C GLN A 377 18.26 -28.55 10.30
N LEU A 378 17.07 -28.80 10.84
CA LEU A 378 16.73 -30.02 11.58
C LEU A 378 16.80 -31.26 10.68
N ASP A 379 16.22 -31.19 9.48
CA ASP A 379 16.28 -32.27 8.49
C ASP A 379 17.73 -32.55 8.05
N ALA A 380 18.54 -31.50 7.85
CA ALA A 380 19.96 -31.64 7.51
C ALA A 380 20.76 -32.25 8.67
N ALA A 381 20.54 -31.77 9.90
CA ALA A 381 21.18 -32.29 11.11
C ALA A 381 20.89 -33.79 11.34
N MET A 382 19.63 -34.20 11.16
CA MET A 382 19.24 -35.62 11.25
C MET A 382 19.89 -36.47 10.14
N ARG A 383 19.96 -35.94 8.91
CA ARG A 383 20.52 -36.67 7.77
C ARG A 383 22.04 -36.82 7.85
N GLU A 384 22.73 -35.79 8.32
CA GLU A 384 24.19 -35.73 8.37
C GLU A 384 24.77 -36.16 9.72
N LYS A 385 23.92 -36.50 10.71
CA LYS A 385 24.31 -36.81 12.10
C LYS A 385 25.15 -35.69 12.73
N ASN A 386 24.80 -34.44 12.43
CA ASN A 386 25.40 -33.24 13.02
C ASN A 386 24.50 -32.73 14.17
N ASP A 387 25.11 -32.25 15.25
CA ASP A 387 24.47 -31.93 16.54
C ASP A 387 24.13 -30.45 16.72
N ASN A 388 24.48 -29.59 15.76
CA ASN A 388 24.41 -28.14 15.93
C ASN A 388 23.50 -27.47 14.90
N THR A 389 22.28 -27.13 15.30
CA THR A 389 21.45 -26.15 14.58
C THR A 389 21.65 -24.77 15.21
N SER A 390 21.97 -23.77 14.38
CA SER A 390 22.21 -22.39 14.82
C SER A 390 21.32 -21.45 14.03
N VAL A 391 20.59 -20.61 14.75
CA VAL A 391 19.68 -19.62 14.20
C VAL A 391 20.05 -18.27 14.79
N ASP A 392 20.59 -17.38 13.97
CA ASP A 392 21.14 -16.08 14.36
C ASP A 392 20.08 -15.01 14.74
N PHE A 393 18.88 -15.43 15.13
CA PHE A 393 17.77 -14.52 15.46
C PHE A 393 17.70 -14.22 16.96
N ILE A 394 17.54 -12.94 17.31
CA ILE A 394 17.30 -12.50 18.69
C ILE A 394 15.81 -12.66 19.01
N PHE A 395 15.39 -13.93 19.17
CA PHE A 395 14.04 -14.30 19.57
C PHE A 395 14.08 -15.35 20.69
N PRO A 396 14.02 -14.93 21.97
CA PRO A 396 14.28 -15.83 23.11
C PRO A 396 13.43 -17.11 23.15
N PRO A 397 12.11 -17.09 22.85
CA PRO A 397 11.30 -18.31 22.81
C PRO A 397 11.78 -19.32 21.77
N LEU A 398 12.23 -18.85 20.61
CA LEU A 398 12.75 -19.72 19.55
C LEU A 398 14.13 -20.28 19.93
N GLN A 399 14.99 -19.47 20.55
CA GLN A 399 16.28 -19.93 21.06
C GLN A 399 16.13 -21.05 22.10
N ALA A 400 15.17 -20.91 23.03
CA ALA A 400 14.85 -21.96 24.00
C ALA A 400 14.36 -23.26 23.33
N LEU A 401 13.50 -23.13 22.31
CA LEU A 401 13.03 -24.28 21.53
C LEU A 401 14.19 -25.00 20.81
N ILE A 402 15.09 -24.24 20.19
CA ILE A 402 16.27 -24.78 19.50
C ILE A 402 17.19 -25.52 20.47
N GLY A 403 17.43 -24.96 21.67
CA GLY A 403 18.21 -25.62 22.71
C GLY A 403 17.65 -27.01 23.07
N ASN A 404 16.32 -27.10 23.22
CA ASN A 404 15.65 -28.38 23.48
C ASN A 404 15.78 -29.35 22.30
N ILE A 405 15.64 -28.87 21.07
CA ILE A 405 15.77 -29.69 19.85
C ILE A 405 17.20 -30.22 19.69
N ASN A 406 18.22 -29.38 19.87
CA ASN A 406 19.63 -29.79 19.80
C ASN A 406 19.96 -30.85 20.86
N SER A 407 19.40 -30.73 22.07
CA SER A 407 19.54 -31.77 23.11
C SER A 407 18.91 -33.11 22.69
N LEU A 408 17.76 -33.09 22.01
CA LEU A 408 17.12 -34.30 21.47
C LEU A 408 17.87 -34.91 20.29
N LEU A 409 18.39 -34.08 19.38
CA LEU A 409 19.23 -34.53 18.27
C LEU A 409 20.51 -35.20 18.76
N THR A 410 21.20 -34.58 19.72
CA THR A 410 22.40 -35.14 20.35
C THR A 410 22.10 -36.52 20.94
N ARG A 411 20.94 -36.67 21.59
CA ARG A 411 20.46 -37.95 22.13
C ARG A 411 20.17 -38.99 21.05
N TYR A 412 19.56 -38.59 19.93
CA TYR A 412 19.24 -39.49 18.82
C TYR A 412 20.50 -39.96 18.06
N ILE A 413 21.42 -39.04 17.76
CA ILE A 413 22.61 -39.30 16.96
C ILE A 413 23.61 -40.20 17.71
N HIS A 414 23.81 -39.97 19.00
CA HIS A 414 24.74 -40.75 19.84
C HIS A 414 24.10 -41.98 20.49
N GLY A 415 22.81 -42.21 20.30
CA GLY A 415 22.07 -43.33 20.89
C GLY A 415 22.12 -44.66 20.12
N GLU A 416 22.76 -44.73 18.94
CA GLU A 416 22.74 -45.92 18.07
C GLU A 416 23.99 -46.82 18.11
N GLY A 417 24.94 -46.56 19.02
CA GLY A 417 26.22 -47.27 19.05
C GLY A 417 26.43 -48.15 20.27
N GLU A 418 25.62 -49.19 20.48
CA GLU A 418 26.05 -50.52 20.99
C GLU A 418 24.84 -51.45 21.22
N GLY A 419 24.82 -52.56 20.49
CA GLY A 419 23.84 -53.63 20.69
C GLY A 419 24.23 -54.51 21.89
N GLY A 420 23.39 -54.49 22.92
CA GLY A 420 23.47 -55.42 24.04
C GLY A 420 22.34 -55.15 25.03
N GLY A 421 21.42 -56.10 25.19
CA GLY A 421 20.26 -55.94 26.06
C GLY A 421 20.64 -55.57 27.49
N GLY A 422 20.20 -54.40 27.94
CA GLY A 422 20.35 -53.95 29.32
C GLY A 422 20.11 -52.45 29.47
N GLY A 423 18.92 -52.06 29.93
CA GLY A 423 18.68 -50.79 30.63
C GLY A 423 18.66 -49.53 29.77
N MET A 424 17.46 -48.96 29.63
CA MET A 424 17.19 -47.59 29.16
C MET A 424 17.95 -46.56 30.02
N GLY A 425 19.17 -46.19 29.61
CA GLY A 425 19.96 -45.11 30.21
C GLY A 425 19.50 -43.75 29.67
N SER A 426 18.62 -43.09 30.42
CA SER A 426 18.09 -41.76 30.17
C SER A 426 19.20 -40.69 30.10
N PHE A 427 19.52 -40.16 28.92
CA PHE A 427 20.28 -38.91 28.78
C PHE A 427 19.34 -37.69 28.83
N VAL A 428 18.67 -37.51 29.98
CA VAL A 428 18.01 -36.26 30.36
C VAL A 428 19.09 -35.17 30.51
N ASN A 429 18.82 -33.95 30.01
CA ASN A 429 19.62 -32.78 30.33
C ASN A 429 19.37 -32.45 31.81
N LYS A 430 20.06 -33.19 32.67
CA LYS A 430 19.93 -33.14 34.13
C LYS A 430 20.33 -31.77 34.66
N ASP A 431 21.20 -31.05 33.96
CA ASP A 431 21.57 -29.67 34.29
C ASP A 431 20.35 -28.73 34.15
N GLY A 432 19.58 -28.85 33.06
CA GLY A 432 18.35 -28.06 32.87
C GLY A 432 17.18 -28.48 33.77
N GLU A 433 17.06 -29.77 34.10
CA GLU A 433 16.06 -30.24 35.09
C GLU A 433 16.39 -29.69 36.49
N ALA A 434 17.64 -29.81 36.91
CA ALA A 434 18.14 -29.29 38.17
C ALA A 434 17.95 -27.76 38.27
N GLU A 435 18.21 -27.02 37.19
CA GLU A 435 18.00 -25.57 37.14
C GLU A 435 16.53 -25.19 37.35
N ASN A 436 15.62 -25.83 36.62
CA ASN A 436 14.18 -25.58 36.77
C ASN A 436 13.67 -25.93 38.17
N LEU A 437 14.12 -27.05 38.74
CA LEU A 437 13.74 -27.45 40.10
C LEU A 437 14.25 -26.45 41.15
N VAL A 438 15.51 -26.01 41.04
CA VAL A 438 16.09 -25.05 41.98
C VAL A 438 15.40 -23.68 41.89
N GLN A 439 15.00 -23.23 40.70
CA GLN A 439 14.28 -21.97 40.53
C GLN A 439 12.84 -22.01 41.06
N LEU A 440 12.19 -23.18 41.04
CA LEU A 440 10.83 -23.35 41.58
C LEU A 440 10.79 -23.42 43.11
N MET A 441 11.93 -23.68 43.76
CA MET A 441 12.00 -23.74 45.22
C MET A 441 12.01 -22.34 45.82
N GLY A 442 11.04 -22.05 46.70
CA GLY A 442 10.91 -20.77 47.41
C GLY A 442 11.94 -20.53 48.52
N PHE A 443 12.97 -21.37 48.63
CA PHE A 443 14.00 -21.33 49.66
C PHE A 443 15.40 -21.34 49.02
N PRO A 444 16.46 -20.86 49.70
CA PRO A 444 17.84 -21.03 49.24
C PRO A 444 18.14 -22.49 48.90
N ALA A 445 18.55 -22.75 47.65
CA ALA A 445 18.76 -24.11 47.16
C ALA A 445 19.90 -24.20 46.14
N ILE A 446 20.53 -25.36 46.08
CA ILE A 446 21.61 -25.70 45.16
C ILE A 446 21.46 -27.15 44.69
N ALA A 447 21.79 -27.40 43.42
CA ALA A 447 21.86 -28.73 42.85
C ALA A 447 23.32 -29.09 42.52
N ILE A 448 23.73 -30.29 42.91
CA ILE A 448 25.11 -30.78 42.79
C ILE A 448 25.08 -32.14 42.12
N SER A 449 25.90 -32.34 41.10
CA SER A 449 25.97 -33.61 40.38
C SER A 449 26.56 -34.73 41.23
N LYS A 450 26.42 -35.98 40.79
CA LYS A 450 27.02 -37.13 41.48
C LYS A 450 28.54 -37.03 41.69
N ASP A 451 29.23 -36.35 40.78
CA ASP A 451 30.67 -36.07 40.77
C ASP A 451 31.07 -34.79 41.52
N GLY A 452 30.12 -34.10 42.16
CA GLY A 452 30.38 -32.93 43.02
C GLY A 452 30.38 -31.58 42.29
N ARG A 453 30.04 -31.55 41.01
CA ARG A 453 29.94 -30.31 40.24
C ARG A 453 28.63 -29.59 40.56
N ILE A 454 28.69 -28.28 40.83
CA ILE A 454 27.51 -27.45 41.02
C ILE A 454 26.80 -27.28 39.67
N MET A 455 25.57 -27.76 39.58
CA MET A 455 24.76 -27.76 38.37
C MET A 455 23.86 -26.52 38.29
N ALA A 456 23.26 -26.13 39.41
CA ALA A 456 22.36 -24.98 39.50
C ALA A 456 22.31 -24.43 40.94
N GLY A 457 21.95 -23.16 41.10
CA GLY A 457 21.75 -22.54 42.41
C GLY A 457 20.73 -21.41 42.35
N SER A 458 19.96 -21.22 43.42
CA SER A 458 19.02 -20.10 43.51
C SER A 458 19.76 -18.83 43.91
N SER A 459 19.28 -17.67 43.47
CA SER A 459 19.88 -16.38 43.86
C SER A 459 19.91 -16.17 45.39
N SER A 460 18.93 -16.73 46.10
CA SER A 460 18.87 -16.75 47.57
C SER A 460 19.94 -17.65 48.20
N PHE A 461 20.37 -18.71 47.54
CA PHE A 461 21.51 -19.52 47.98
C PHE A 461 22.83 -18.74 47.94
N GLY A 462 23.05 -17.93 46.91
CA GLY A 462 24.25 -17.09 46.81
C GLY A 462 24.42 -16.14 48.01
N GLN A 463 23.31 -15.62 48.53
CA GLN A 463 23.32 -14.76 49.73
C GLN A 463 23.79 -15.52 50.98
N VAL A 464 23.35 -16.78 51.13
CA VAL A 464 23.75 -17.64 52.26
C VAL A 464 25.21 -18.09 52.11
N ALA A 465 25.62 -18.48 50.90
CA ALA A 465 26.98 -18.92 50.58
C ALA A 465 28.00 -17.77 50.46
N ARG A 466 27.57 -16.52 50.66
CA ARG A 466 28.38 -15.28 50.56
C ARG A 466 29.14 -15.15 49.24
N THR A 467 28.52 -15.60 48.14
CA THR A 467 29.10 -15.55 46.80
C THR A 467 28.02 -15.53 45.73
N GLU A 468 28.35 -15.04 44.54
CA GLU A 468 27.43 -15.08 43.41
C GLU A 468 27.34 -16.50 42.87
N VAL A 469 26.11 -17.02 42.72
CA VAL A 469 25.87 -18.36 42.18
C VAL A 469 26.53 -18.55 40.82
N ALA A 470 26.51 -17.51 39.97
CA ALA A 470 27.13 -17.56 38.64
C ALA A 470 28.63 -17.91 38.67
N GLN A 471 29.34 -17.60 39.76
CA GLN A 471 30.77 -17.94 39.93
C GLN A 471 30.97 -19.37 40.42
N LEU A 472 29.95 -19.96 41.04
CA LEU A 472 29.95 -21.34 41.53
C LEU A 472 29.49 -22.35 40.48
N LEU A 473 28.69 -21.94 39.48
CA LEU A 473 28.19 -22.85 38.44
C LEU A 473 29.33 -23.53 37.70
N GLY A 474 29.26 -24.86 37.59
CA GLY A 474 30.27 -25.69 36.94
C GLY A 474 31.54 -25.92 37.78
N GLN A 475 31.68 -25.28 38.94
CA GLN A 475 32.76 -25.55 39.89
C GLN A 475 32.42 -26.75 40.78
N GLN A 476 33.43 -27.30 41.45
CA GLN A 476 33.23 -28.31 42.49
C GLN A 476 32.63 -27.68 43.75
N TYR A 477 31.78 -28.41 44.48
CA TYR A 477 31.12 -27.88 45.70
C TYR A 477 32.11 -27.45 46.79
N GLN A 478 33.36 -27.93 46.76
CA GLN A 478 34.41 -27.45 47.66
C GLN A 478 34.83 -25.99 47.40
N ALA A 479 34.39 -25.38 46.28
CA ALA A 479 34.59 -23.97 45.98
C ALA A 479 33.65 -23.04 46.77
N ILE A 480 32.68 -23.59 47.52
CA ILE A 480 31.79 -22.80 48.39
C ILE A 480 32.65 -22.13 49.50
N PRO A 481 32.66 -20.79 49.63
CA PRO A 481 33.55 -20.09 50.56
C PRO A 481 33.26 -20.36 52.04
N ASP A 482 32.00 -20.63 52.38
CA ASP A 482 31.60 -20.96 53.74
C ASP A 482 31.97 -22.42 54.06
N ILE A 483 33.03 -22.59 54.85
CA ILE A 483 33.59 -23.90 55.21
C ILE A 483 32.58 -24.75 55.99
N ALA A 484 31.79 -24.13 56.88
CA ALA A 484 30.83 -24.85 57.71
C ALA A 484 29.66 -25.37 56.85
N LEU A 485 29.15 -24.52 55.96
CA LEU A 485 28.13 -24.91 54.97
C LEU A 485 28.64 -26.02 54.05
N MET A 486 29.86 -25.87 53.52
CA MET A 486 30.46 -26.85 52.61
C MET A 486 30.66 -28.22 53.28
N GLN A 487 31.15 -28.25 54.52
CA GLN A 487 31.29 -29.49 55.29
C GLN A 487 29.94 -30.15 55.60
N ASN A 488 28.91 -29.34 55.85
CA ASN A 488 27.57 -29.86 56.10
C ASN A 488 26.97 -30.49 54.84
N ILE A 489 27.11 -29.80 53.70
CA ILE A 489 26.73 -30.32 52.37
C ILE A 489 27.46 -31.63 52.07
N ASP A 490 28.77 -31.71 52.32
CA ASP A 490 29.56 -32.94 52.12
C ASP A 490 29.00 -34.11 52.94
N ASN A 491 28.76 -33.89 54.23
CA ASN A 491 28.27 -34.91 55.14
C ASN A 491 26.85 -35.37 54.76
N LEU A 492 25.98 -34.44 54.39
CA LEU A 492 24.64 -34.72 53.90
C LEU A 492 24.66 -35.50 52.58
N MET A 493 25.49 -35.12 51.62
CA MET A 493 25.63 -35.87 50.36
C MET A 493 26.11 -37.30 50.60
N ASN A 494 27.06 -37.50 51.52
CA ASN A 494 27.55 -38.84 51.87
C ASN A 494 26.44 -39.71 52.51
N LYS A 495 25.65 -39.16 53.45
CA LYS A 495 24.49 -39.87 54.01
C LYS A 495 23.42 -40.18 52.96
N THR A 496 23.16 -39.25 52.04
CA THR A 496 22.21 -39.43 50.94
C THR A 496 22.70 -40.48 49.94
N ARG A 497 24.00 -40.65 49.74
CA ARG A 497 24.56 -41.75 48.92
C ARG A 497 24.30 -43.12 49.54
N GLU A 498 24.40 -43.24 50.86
CA GLU A 498 24.13 -44.49 51.58
C GLU A 498 22.64 -44.85 51.59
N ASN A 499 21.76 -43.86 51.72
CA ASN A 499 20.32 -44.06 51.68
C ASN A 499 19.60 -42.97 50.85
N PRO A 500 19.49 -43.15 49.51
CA PRO A 500 18.95 -42.16 48.58
C PRO A 500 17.46 -41.85 48.73
N ARG A 501 16.69 -42.75 49.36
CA ARG A 501 15.22 -42.64 49.43
C ARG A 501 14.73 -41.80 50.60
N VAL A 502 15.64 -41.33 51.45
CA VAL A 502 15.34 -40.54 52.64
C VAL A 502 15.94 -39.16 52.45
N ILE A 503 15.17 -38.13 52.82
CA ILE A 503 15.68 -36.77 52.91
C ILE A 503 16.52 -36.70 54.19
N HIS A 504 17.81 -36.42 54.04
CA HIS A 504 18.71 -36.26 55.18
C HIS A 504 18.74 -34.79 55.56
N THR A 505 18.68 -34.51 56.86
CA THR A 505 18.71 -33.14 57.36
C THR A 505 19.81 -32.93 58.37
N ASP A 506 20.29 -31.69 58.46
CA ASP A 506 21.21 -31.24 59.48
C ASP A 506 20.87 -29.79 59.85
N GLN A 507 21.38 -29.31 60.98
CA GLN A 507 21.13 -27.94 61.45
C GLN A 507 22.41 -27.11 61.37
N LEU A 508 22.27 -25.91 60.82
CA LEU A 508 23.35 -24.93 60.76
C LEU A 508 22.80 -23.55 61.09
N GLU A 509 23.55 -22.79 61.89
CA GLU A 509 23.18 -21.45 62.29
C GLU A 509 23.75 -20.42 61.31
N PHE A 510 22.88 -19.63 60.69
CA PHE A 510 23.28 -18.53 59.83
C PHE A 510 22.91 -17.21 60.50
N ASN A 511 23.91 -16.37 60.76
CA ASN A 511 23.72 -15.03 61.34
C ASN A 511 22.87 -15.00 62.64
N GLY A 512 22.97 -16.01 63.50
CA GLY A 512 22.18 -16.07 64.75
C GLY A 512 20.85 -16.83 64.65
N HIS A 513 20.48 -17.30 63.46
CA HIS A 513 19.22 -17.99 63.21
C HIS A 513 19.45 -19.47 62.87
N PRO A 514 18.77 -20.41 63.57
CA PRO A 514 18.89 -21.83 63.25
C PRO A 514 18.17 -22.15 61.94
N CYS A 515 18.90 -22.73 60.99
CA CYS A 515 18.36 -23.23 59.73
C CYS A 515 18.51 -24.74 59.64
N VAL A 516 17.61 -25.37 58.91
CA VAL A 516 17.65 -26.78 58.56
C VAL A 516 18.13 -26.90 57.13
N LEU A 517 19.24 -27.61 56.95
CA LEU A 517 19.71 -28.05 55.64
C LEU A 517 19.06 -29.39 55.34
N SER A 518 18.49 -29.54 54.16
CA SER A 518 17.90 -30.79 53.70
C SER A 518 18.56 -31.21 52.39
N CYS A 519 18.98 -32.46 52.29
CA CYS A 519 19.59 -33.03 51.10
C CYS A 519 18.76 -34.22 50.60
N GLN A 520 18.34 -34.15 49.35
CA GLN A 520 17.60 -35.20 48.67
C GLN A 520 18.35 -35.64 47.41
N GLY A 521 18.51 -36.96 47.26
CA GLY A 521 19.05 -37.55 46.04
C GLY A 521 17.95 -37.68 45.00
N MET A 522 18.17 -37.12 43.82
CA MET A 522 17.30 -37.29 42.66
C MET A 522 17.85 -38.43 41.80
N SER A 523 16.96 -39.34 41.39
CA SER A 523 17.34 -40.65 40.86
C SER A 523 16.35 -41.07 39.78
N SER A 524 16.83 -41.25 38.55
CA SER A 524 16.02 -41.76 37.43
C SER A 524 15.87 -43.28 37.45
N GLN A 525 16.76 -43.98 38.17
CA GLN A 525 16.74 -45.44 38.33
C GLN A 525 16.65 -45.82 39.82
N PRO A 526 16.20 -47.03 40.21
CA PRO A 526 15.91 -47.36 41.62
C PRO A 526 17.12 -47.43 42.56
N HIS A 527 18.36 -47.38 42.03
CA HIS A 527 19.60 -47.68 42.75
C HIS A 527 20.79 -46.72 42.46
N GLU A 528 20.62 -45.64 41.69
CA GLU A 528 21.74 -44.71 41.38
C GLU A 528 21.30 -43.24 41.47
N VAL A 529 21.91 -42.48 42.39
CA VAL A 529 21.67 -41.03 42.51
C VAL A 529 22.31 -40.29 41.35
N ASP A 530 21.49 -39.54 40.62
CA ASP A 530 21.92 -38.75 39.47
C ASP A 530 22.51 -37.40 39.89
N TYR A 531 21.85 -36.73 40.82
CA TYR A 531 22.26 -35.45 41.41
C TYR A 531 21.60 -35.24 42.77
N PHE A 532 22.18 -34.36 43.58
CA PHE A 532 21.70 -33.97 44.90
C PHE A 532 21.06 -32.60 44.83
N VAL A 533 19.92 -32.44 45.49
CA VAL A 533 19.28 -31.15 45.71
C VAL A 533 19.39 -30.84 47.19
N ILE A 534 20.05 -29.72 47.50
CA ILE A 534 20.18 -29.21 48.87
C ILE A 534 19.34 -27.95 49.00
N THR A 535 18.53 -27.89 50.05
CA THR A 535 17.74 -26.71 50.41
C THR A 535 18.09 -26.26 51.82
N ILE A 536 17.93 -24.96 52.07
CA ILE A 536 18.14 -24.34 53.38
C ILE A 536 16.83 -23.66 53.76
N SER A 537 16.16 -24.15 54.79
CA SER A 537 14.93 -23.55 55.33
C SER A 537 15.16 -23.07 56.77
N PRO A 538 14.42 -22.07 57.26
CA PRO A 538 14.41 -21.75 58.69
C PRO A 538 13.91 -22.95 59.50
N ALA A 539 14.53 -23.24 60.65
CA ALA A 539 14.00 -24.22 61.58
C ALA A 539 12.63 -23.74 62.09
N GLU A 540 11.60 -24.61 62.07
CA GLU A 540 10.25 -24.25 62.52
C GLU A 540 10.30 -23.60 63.92
N GLY A 541 10.03 -22.28 63.98
CA GLY A 541 10.09 -21.48 65.20
C GLY A 541 10.72 -20.08 65.10
N GLY A 542 11.33 -19.69 63.96
CA GLY A 542 11.81 -18.33 63.71
C GLY A 542 11.00 -17.64 62.62
N SER A 543 10.27 -16.58 62.99
CA SER A 543 9.51 -15.71 62.06
C SER A 543 10.39 -14.62 61.46
#